data_AF-A0A7Y9RMM1-F1
#
_entry.id   AF-A0A7Y9RMM1-F1
#
_cell.length_a   1.000
_cell.length_b   1.000
_cell.length_c   1.000
_cell.angle_alpha   90.00
_cell.angle_beta   90.00
_cell.angle_gamma   90.00
#
_symmetry.space_group_name_H-M   'P 1'
#
loop_
_entity.id
_entity.type
_entity.pdbx_description
1 polymer ?
#
loop_
_entity_poly.entity_id
_entity_poly.type
_entity_poly.pdbx_seq_one_letter_code
_entity_poly.pdbx_strand_id
1 'polypeptide(L)' 'MQRYYFPIIHNGHPQADDAGETFGSAELAVQYGAQIARDIGSDPEFDRGAGTVVLVLDAARAEIARHVVGIRVN' A
#
# COMPACT_ATOMS: atom_id res chain seq x y z
N MET A 1 -6.54 -19.08 1.33
CA MET A 1 -6.22 -17.97 0.40
C MET A 1 -7.35 -16.96 0.46
N GLN A 2 -7.02 -15.67 0.62
CA GLN A 2 -7.97 -14.57 0.69
C GLN A 2 -7.52 -13.44 -0.23
N ARG A 3 -8.47 -12.63 -0.71
CA ARG A 3 -8.18 -11.46 -1.54
C ARG A 3 -7.92 -10.25 -0.64
N TYR A 4 -6.87 -9.51 -0.95
CA TYR A 4 -6.48 -8.27 -0.30
C TYR A 4 -6.38 -7.17 -1.35
N TYR A 5 -6.57 -5.92 -0.93
CA TYR A 5 -6.55 -4.77 -1.81
C TYR A 5 -5.54 -3.73 -1.33
N PHE A 6 -4.95 -3.03 -2.29
CA PHE A 6 -3.83 -2.11 -2.06
C PHE A 6 -4.10 -0.72 -2.65
N PRO A 7 -5.16 -0.01 -2.22
CA PRO A 7 -5.42 1.32 -2.73
C PRO A 7 -4.29 2.27 -2.29
N ILE A 8 -3.88 3.13 -3.22
CA ILE A 8 -2.81 4.10 -3.03
C ILE A 8 -3.45 5.46 -2.87
N ILE A 9 -3.17 6.16 -1.78
CA ILE A 9 -3.57 7.56 -1.60
C ILE A 9 -2.35 8.41 -1.90
N HIS A 10 -2.40 9.18 -2.98
CA HIS A 10 -1.33 10.10 -3.39
C HIS A 10 -1.84 11.54 -3.32
N ASN A 11 -1.18 12.40 -2.55
CA ASN A 11 -1.61 13.80 -2.34
C ASN A 11 -3.08 13.92 -1.88
N GLY A 12 -3.53 13.02 -1.00
CA GLY A 12 -4.92 12.95 -0.53
C GLY A 12 -5.92 12.39 -1.55
N HIS A 13 -5.50 12.07 -2.77
CA HIS A 13 -6.35 11.49 -3.80
C HIS A 13 -6.26 9.95 -3.78
N PRO A 14 -7.37 9.23 -3.54
CA PRO A 14 -7.36 7.78 -3.57
C PRO A 14 -7.35 7.26 -5.01
N GLN A 15 -6.40 6.37 -5.30
CA GLN A 15 -6.38 5.50 -6.46
C GLN A 15 -6.86 4.12 -6.01
N ALA A 16 -8.04 3.74 -6.50
CA ALA A 16 -8.68 2.49 -6.14
C ALA A 16 -7.89 1.29 -6.69
N ASP A 17 -7.86 0.22 -5.89
CA ASP A 17 -7.49 -1.11 -6.35
C ASP A 17 -8.75 -1.99 -6.36
N ASP A 18 -9.28 -2.22 -7.56
CA ASP A 18 -10.50 -3.00 -7.79
C ASP A 18 -10.21 -4.48 -8.08
N ALA A 19 -9.00 -4.79 -8.54
CA ALA A 19 -8.60 -6.16 -8.84
C ALA A 19 -8.32 -6.94 -7.56
N GLY A 20 -7.51 -6.34 -6.67
CA GLY A 20 -6.94 -7.02 -5.52
C GLY A 20 -6.05 -8.20 -5.91
N GLU A 21 -5.36 -8.74 -4.92
CA GLU A 21 -4.45 -9.86 -5.10
C GLU A 21 -4.65 -10.92 -4.01
N THR A 22 -4.42 -12.19 -4.36
CA THR A 22 -4.76 -13.33 -3.50
C THR A 22 -3.53 -13.79 -2.73
N PHE A 23 -3.61 -13.76 -1.40
CA PHE A 23 -2.51 -14.17 -0.52
C PHE A 23 -2.89 -15.37 0.35
N GLY A 24 -1.87 -16.11 0.79
CA GLY A 24 -2.00 -17.22 1.72
C GLY A 24 -2.31 -16.79 3.15
N SER A 25 -1.88 -15.59 3.55
CA SER A 25 -2.07 -15.01 4.88
C SER A 25 -2.12 -13.48 4.83
N ALA A 26 -2.64 -12.87 5.90
CA ALA A 26 -2.64 -11.42 6.06
C ALA A 26 -1.21 -10.86 6.17
N GLU A 27 -0.29 -11.58 6.83
CA GLU A 27 1.10 -11.16 6.97
C GLU A 27 1.81 -11.00 5.62
N LEU A 28 1.55 -11.92 4.68
CA LEU A 28 2.09 -11.82 3.32
C LEU A 28 1.53 -10.62 2.56
N ALA A 29 0.23 -10.34 2.72
CA ALA A 29 -0.39 -9.15 2.14
C ALA A 29 0.21 -7.86 2.74
N VAL A 30 0.43 -7.81 4.06
CA VAL A 30 1.08 -6.67 4.73
C VAL A 30 2.52 -6.47 4.22
N GLN A 31 3.30 -7.54 4.11
CA GLN A 31 4.66 -7.46 3.55
C GLN A 31 4.66 -6.97 2.10
N TYR A 32 3.69 -7.41 1.31
CA TYR A 32 3.53 -6.94 -0.06
C TYR A 32 3.14 -5.45 -0.12
N GLY A 33 2.22 -4.99 0.72
CA GLY A 33 1.88 -3.56 0.83
C GLY A 33 3.09 -2.69 1.22
N ALA A 34 3.94 -3.18 2.13
CA ALA A 34 5.19 -2.52 2.48
C ALA A 34 6.17 -2.46 1.31
N GLN A 35 6.24 -3.53 0.51
CA GLN A 35 7.08 -3.58 -0.69
C GLN A 35 6.58 -2.60 -1.76
N ILE A 36 5.28 -2.52 -2.03
CA ILE A 36 4.70 -1.50 -2.93
C ILE A 36 5.09 -0.10 -2.47
N ALA A 37 4.93 0.21 -1.17
CA ALA A 37 5.29 1.52 -0.64
C ALA A 37 6.78 1.83 -0.82
N ARG A 38 7.65 0.83 -0.66
CA ARG A 38 9.09 0.95 -0.90
C ARG A 38 9.39 1.20 -2.38
N ASP A 39 8.76 0.45 -3.29
CA ASP A 39 8.98 0.56 -4.73
C ASP A 39 8.58 1.94 -5.25
N ILE A 40 7.43 2.46 -4.80
CA ILE A 40 7.00 3.84 -5.09
C ILE A 40 8.03 4.86 -4.56
N GLY A 41 8.49 4.70 -3.31
CA GLY A 41 9.44 5.64 -2.71
C GLY A 41 10.86 5.57 -3.28
N SER A 42 11.18 4.46 -3.95
CA SER A 42 12.45 4.23 -4.65
C SER A 42 12.50 4.90 -6.02
N ASP A 43 11.35 5.28 -6.60
CA ASP A 43 11.29 6.03 -7.85
C ASP A 43 11.91 7.44 -7.66
N PRO A 44 12.94 7.80 -8.44
CA PRO A 44 13.60 9.10 -8.32
C PRO A 44 12.74 10.29 -8.77
N GLU A 45 11.71 10.06 -9.60
CA GLU A 45 10.77 11.08 -10.07
C GLU A 45 9.58 11.25 -9.14
N PHE A 46 9.45 10.36 -8.13
CA PHE A 46 8.34 10.40 -7.19
C PHE A 46 8.44 11.57 -6.21
N ASP A 47 7.38 12.38 -6.14
CA ASP A 47 7.25 13.45 -5.16
C ASP A 47 7.05 12.90 -3.74
N ARG A 48 8.14 12.83 -2.98
CA ARG A 48 8.15 12.41 -1.58
C ARG A 48 7.38 13.36 -0.66
N GLY A 49 7.10 14.59 -1.08
CA GLY A 49 6.30 15.57 -0.35
C GLY A 49 4.80 15.31 -0.40
N ALA A 50 4.34 14.47 -1.33
CA ALA A 50 2.92 14.23 -1.59
C ALA A 50 2.19 13.42 -0.51
N GLY A 51 2.87 12.98 0.57
CA GLY A 51 2.23 12.27 1.69
C GLY A 51 1.54 10.98 1.26
N THR A 52 2.21 10.18 0.43
CA THR A 52 1.58 9.00 -0.19
C THR A 52 1.50 7.83 0.77
N VAL A 53 0.38 7.11 0.74
CA VAL A 53 0.11 5.98 1.62
C VAL A 53 -0.41 4.80 0.79
N VAL A 54 0.15 3.62 1.04
CA VAL A 54 -0.39 2.34 0.56
C VAL A 54 -1.19 1.73 1.70
N LEU A 55 -2.49 1.54 1.50
CA LEU A 55 -3.31 0.79 2.46
C LEU A 55 -3.27 -0.69 2.13
N VAL A 56 -3.50 -1.52 3.14
CA VAL A 56 -3.74 -2.96 2.96
C VAL A 56 -5.11 -3.25 3.52
N LEU A 57 -6.03 -3.66 2.65
CA LEU A 57 -7.40 -3.98 3.01
C LEU A 57 -7.65 -5.48 2.87
N ASP A 58 -8.46 -6.04 3.76
CA ASP A 58 -8.94 -7.42 3.64
C ASP A 58 -10.08 -7.57 2.61
N ALA A 59 -10.64 -8.78 2.50
CA ALA A 59 -11.73 -9.08 1.58
C ALA A 59 -13.01 -8.27 1.85
N ALA A 60 -13.22 -7.82 3.09
CA ALA A 60 -14.34 -6.97 3.50
C ALA A 60 -14.04 -5.47 3.34
N ARG A 61 -12.92 -5.11 2.70
CA ARG A 61 -12.40 -3.74 2.56
C ARG A 61 -12.06 -3.09 3.91
N ALA A 62 -11.79 -3.88 4.96
CA ALA A 62 -11.32 -3.36 6.24
C ALA A 62 -9.81 -3.14 6.21
N GLU A 63 -9.35 -1.98 6.70
CA GLU A 63 -7.92 -1.67 6.81
C GLU A 63 -7.25 -2.56 7.85
N ILE A 64 -6.20 -3.28 7.43
CA ILE A 64 -5.38 -4.13 8.29
C ILE A 64 -3.94 -3.63 8.43
N ALA A 65 -3.47 -2.79 7.51
CA ALA A 65 -2.20 -2.09 7.61
C ALA A 65 -2.16 -0.83 6.73
N ARG A 66 -1.20 0.05 7.03
CA ARG A 66 -0.92 1.27 6.26
C ARG A 66 0.58 1.53 6.19
N HIS A 67 1.07 1.87 5.00
CA HIS A 67 2.48 2.11 4.74
C HIS A 67 2.67 3.49 4.11
N VAL A 68 3.37 4.38 4.80
CA VAL A 68 3.69 5.72 4.29
C VAL A 68 4.90 5.62 3.37
N VAL A 69 4.76 6.11 2.15
CA VAL A 69 5.85 6.23 1.20
C VAL A 69 6.73 7.41 1.61
N GLY A 70 8.01 7.15 1.91
CA GLY A 70 9.00 8.21 2.09
C GLY A 70 9.52 8.47 3.51
N ILE A 71 9.08 7.74 4.54
CA ILE A 71 9.72 7.86 5.87
C ILE A 71 10.81 6.81 6.02
N ARG A 72 12.04 7.16 5.63
CA ARG A 72 13.23 6.58 6.26
C ARG A 72 13.23 7.07 7.71
N VAL A 73 12.67 6.27 8.63
CA VAL A 73 13.07 6.37 10.03
C VAL A 73 14.48 5.80 10.09
N ASN A 74 15.45 6.70 10.27
CA ASN A 74 16.83 6.37 10.59
C ASN A 74 16.89 5.73 11.98
#